data_AF-A0A329WC84-F1
#
_entry.id   AF-A0A329WC84-F1
#
_cell.length_a   1.000
_cell.length_b   1.000
_cell.length_c   1.000
_cell.angle_alpha   90.00
_cell.angle_beta   90.00
_cell.angle_gamma   90.00
#
_symmetry.space_group_name_H-M   'P 1'
#
loop_
_entity.id
_entity.type
_entity.pdbx_description
1 polymer ?
#
loop_
_entity_poly.entity_id
_entity_poly.type
_entity_poly.pdbx_seq_one_letter_code
_entity_poly.pdbx_strand_id
1 'polypeptide(L)'
;MTLCTKKTPKIWNIIKQLNINNYVFKMSALTSNRRSTLNDALVYTLHYCGLLFRHLRVIYRHVLLVTLNLALLCGLLLAPPSLAQTEIPLTTSDIRTSIGPVVKGGVYNYAPSVMLDGVYRMWWCGSDRTHPGDHIFYAESASLDGPFHARGSRDPYQIVFSPNKEANAFDKVHTCDPSVIRVNGTYYMYYGGWDSVRVDAEGITKIGLATSTDGINWTRANNGNPIILPANKKLDGNPYGAGQPSVSYLNGMFYLMYTDTTGENSLDKIYGGGGQYVLRSPDPTFQSEVEELTPNGFVTKTEENHTGYRQNYWVSVDMQFSDALNAWIVAHNDGSRLSLSFYPPDFSTKIYNDVQLSTSTVEGPGIVSRPDKHSVVSSTGQCRILPMDVINATARNFPRMSPTNLAHIGIDVSAEINCESLLPSQIANIYEGYGIKAAGLPLTFVVSGTRFQAESIRSIQFLTKNFVEVTPEIFHAIPYGASLKVGAPVIGTTGQPAAFLLNSAKWPVNGIKIIRDNKSSIKMVPSSEYDSYPTKYPLYLVK
;
A
#
# COMPACT_ATOMS: atom_id res chain seq x y z
N MET A 1 -9.02 -21.95 64.59
CA MET A 1 -8.16 -23.09 64.27
C MET A 1 -7.26 -22.70 63.11
N THR A 2 -5.95 -22.62 63.36
CA THR A 2 -4.85 -23.26 62.59
C THR A 2 -4.95 -23.29 61.05
N LEU A 3 -3.93 -23.07 60.22
CA LEU A 3 -2.52 -22.64 60.29
C LEU A 3 -2.00 -22.82 58.84
N CYS A 4 -1.04 -22.03 58.37
CA CYS A 4 -0.22 -22.44 57.22
C CYS A 4 1.25 -22.14 57.48
N THR A 5 2.04 -23.21 57.60
CA THR A 5 3.51 -23.22 57.62
C THR A 5 4.04 -23.79 56.32
N LYS A 6 5.13 -23.24 55.78
CA LYS A 6 6.04 -23.98 54.90
C LYS A 6 7.50 -23.76 55.31
N LYS A 7 8.21 -24.89 55.39
CA LYS A 7 9.63 -25.09 55.65
C LYS A 7 10.45 -25.04 54.34
N THR A 8 11.68 -24.54 54.42
CA THR A 8 12.87 -24.87 53.59
C THR A 8 13.57 -26.13 54.15
N PRO A 9 14.45 -26.90 53.44
CA PRO A 9 15.86 -26.55 53.11
C PRO A 9 16.41 -27.26 51.82
N LYS A 10 17.68 -27.26 51.36
CA LYS A 10 19.02 -27.54 51.97
C LYS A 10 20.11 -27.51 50.86
N ILE A 11 21.38 -27.22 51.16
CA ILE A 11 22.64 -27.96 50.78
C ILE A 11 23.90 -27.10 51.09
N TRP A 12 25.02 -27.79 51.34
CA TRP A 12 26.18 -27.49 52.20
C TRP A 12 27.52 -27.35 51.43
N ASN A 13 28.46 -26.56 51.97
CA ASN A 13 29.95 -26.58 51.96
C ASN A 13 30.83 -26.54 50.68
N ILE A 14 31.92 -25.73 50.71
CA ILE A 14 33.36 -26.12 50.83
C ILE A 14 34.37 -24.92 50.67
N ILE A 15 35.12 -24.62 51.76
CA ILE A 15 36.61 -24.45 51.95
C ILE A 15 37.46 -23.23 51.41
N LYS A 16 38.12 -22.60 52.42
CA LYS A 16 39.51 -22.02 52.59
C LYS A 16 39.98 -20.62 52.12
N GLN A 17 40.65 -20.01 53.11
CA GLN A 17 41.86 -19.17 53.11
C GLN A 17 41.79 -17.75 52.50
N LEU A 18 41.98 -16.76 53.37
CA LEU A 18 43.16 -15.88 53.33
C LEU A 18 43.33 -15.16 54.68
N ASN A 19 44.57 -15.19 55.14
CA ASN A 19 45.07 -14.83 56.45
C ASN A 19 45.78 -13.48 56.35
N ILE A 20 45.35 -12.43 57.06
CA ILE A 20 46.19 -11.25 57.31
C ILE A 20 45.96 -10.76 58.74
N ASN A 21 46.91 -11.11 59.61
CA ASN A 21 47.19 -10.44 60.87
C ASN A 21 47.88 -9.09 60.61
N ASN A 22 47.47 -8.06 61.35
CA ASN A 22 48.33 -7.14 62.13
C ASN A 22 47.68 -5.75 62.21
N TYR A 23 47.27 -5.34 63.42
CA TYR A 23 47.86 -4.20 64.13
C TYR A 23 47.19 -4.10 65.51
N VAL A 24 47.97 -4.40 66.55
CA VAL A 24 47.64 -4.19 67.96
C VAL A 24 48.02 -2.75 68.30
N PHE A 25 47.05 -1.91 68.68
CA PHE A 25 47.30 -0.69 69.44
C PHE A 25 46.88 -0.90 70.89
N LYS A 26 47.87 -0.92 71.79
CA LYS A 26 47.70 -0.84 73.24
C LYS A 26 47.31 0.59 73.61
N MET A 27 46.23 0.76 74.37
CA MET A 27 46.03 1.92 75.23
C MET A 27 45.61 1.46 76.63
N SER A 28 46.52 1.63 77.58
CA SER A 28 46.27 1.56 79.01
C SER A 28 45.76 2.90 79.53
N ALA A 29 44.92 2.81 80.55
CA ALA A 29 44.51 3.85 81.49
C ALA A 29 43.39 4.82 81.06
N LEU A 30 42.16 4.38 81.31
CA LEU A 30 41.03 5.25 81.67
C LEU A 30 41.26 5.87 83.05
N THR A 31 41.00 7.16 83.22
CA THR A 31 40.20 7.65 84.35
C THR A 31 39.43 8.94 83.99
N SER A 32 38.16 8.95 84.40
CA SER A 32 37.17 10.04 84.32
C SER A 32 36.55 10.36 82.95
N ASN A 33 35.49 9.62 82.57
CA ASN A 33 34.11 10.11 82.41
C ASN A 33 33.25 9.02 81.73
N ARG A 34 32.56 8.19 82.54
CA ARG A 34 31.69 7.11 82.04
C ARG A 34 30.32 7.68 81.63
N ARG A 35 30.22 8.28 80.44
CA ARG A 35 28.97 8.37 79.64
C ARG A 35 29.15 8.87 78.20
N SER A 36 30.31 9.41 77.81
CA SER A 36 30.55 9.80 76.40
C SER A 36 31.26 8.71 75.57
N THR A 37 32.14 7.90 76.17
CA THR A 37 32.98 6.95 75.41
C THR A 37 32.24 5.72 74.86
N LEU A 38 31.13 5.31 75.47
CA LEU A 38 30.31 4.19 74.95
C LEU A 38 29.48 4.61 73.73
N ASN A 39 28.99 5.85 73.72
CA ASN A 39 28.24 6.40 72.59
C ASN A 39 29.17 6.71 71.41
N ASP A 40 30.37 7.23 71.67
CA ASP A 40 31.33 7.51 70.61
C ASP A 40 31.88 6.22 69.97
N ALA A 41 32.14 5.17 70.76
CA ALA A 41 32.54 3.87 70.22
C ALA A 41 31.41 3.18 69.43
N LEU A 42 30.15 3.27 69.88
CA LEU A 42 29.01 2.71 69.16
C LEU A 42 28.74 3.47 67.84
N VAL A 43 28.87 4.80 67.86
CA VAL A 43 28.73 5.67 66.69
C VAL A 43 29.85 5.41 65.68
N TYR A 44 31.12 5.28 66.11
CA TYR A 44 32.22 4.92 65.21
C TYR A 44 32.06 3.51 64.61
N THR A 45 31.59 2.53 65.40
CA THR A 45 31.39 1.16 64.91
C THR A 45 30.21 1.07 63.93
N LEU A 46 29.13 1.84 64.16
CA LEU A 46 28.00 1.98 63.24
C LEU A 46 28.36 2.78 61.97
N HIS A 47 29.24 3.79 62.08
CA HIS A 47 29.74 4.54 60.93
C HIS A 47 30.66 3.69 60.04
N TYR A 48 31.56 2.90 60.65
CA TYR A 48 32.41 1.95 59.93
C TYR A 48 31.61 0.79 59.33
N CYS A 49 30.59 0.26 60.03
CA CYS A 49 29.65 -0.69 59.44
C CYS A 49 28.88 -0.05 58.26
N GLY A 50 28.40 1.19 58.39
CA GLY A 50 27.72 1.91 57.32
C GLY A 50 28.60 2.18 56.09
N LEU A 51 29.89 2.49 56.29
CA LEU A 51 30.89 2.63 55.23
C LEU A 51 31.19 1.28 54.55
N LEU A 52 31.39 0.21 55.32
CA LEU A 52 31.56 -1.15 54.80
C LEU A 52 30.34 -1.62 54.02
N PHE A 53 29.11 -1.38 54.51
CA PHE A 53 27.87 -1.68 53.79
C PHE A 53 27.69 -0.82 52.53
N ARG A 54 28.16 0.43 52.53
CA ARG A 54 28.20 1.27 51.31
C ARG A 54 29.17 0.71 50.28
N HIS A 55 30.39 0.36 50.68
CA HIS A 55 31.37 -0.22 49.78
C HIS A 55 30.94 -1.61 49.27
N LEU A 56 30.37 -2.45 50.12
CA LEU A 56 29.76 -3.74 49.71
C LEU A 56 28.58 -3.54 48.76
N ARG A 57 27.71 -2.55 48.98
CA ARG A 57 26.63 -2.22 48.02
C ARG A 57 27.15 -1.72 46.68
N VAL A 58 28.21 -0.90 46.68
CA VAL A 58 28.85 -0.42 45.45
C VAL A 58 29.51 -1.56 44.70
N ILE A 59 30.25 -2.42 45.39
CA ILE A 59 30.86 -3.63 44.82
C ILE A 59 29.78 -4.57 44.28
N TYR A 60 28.72 -4.83 45.04
CA TYR A 60 27.62 -5.69 44.59
C TYR A 60 26.88 -5.10 43.39
N ARG A 61 26.68 -3.78 43.35
CA ARG A 61 26.08 -3.08 42.20
C ARG A 61 26.99 -3.15 40.97
N HIS A 62 28.30 -3.02 41.12
CA HIS A 62 29.24 -3.16 40.01
C HIS A 62 29.35 -4.61 39.54
N VAL A 63 29.36 -5.59 40.44
CA VAL A 63 29.35 -7.01 40.08
C VAL A 63 28.04 -7.37 39.37
N LEU A 64 26.88 -6.89 39.86
CA LEU A 64 25.59 -7.09 39.22
C LEU A 64 25.54 -6.41 37.84
N LEU A 65 26.07 -5.20 37.70
CA LEU A 65 26.19 -4.52 36.40
C LEU A 65 27.10 -5.30 35.47
N VAL A 66 28.24 -5.79 35.94
CA VAL A 66 29.19 -6.57 35.12
C VAL A 66 28.56 -7.90 34.70
N THR A 67 27.85 -8.61 35.59
CA THR A 67 27.16 -9.86 35.24
C THR A 67 25.96 -9.61 34.33
N LEU A 68 25.22 -8.51 34.48
CA LEU A 68 24.14 -8.13 33.56
C LEU A 68 24.71 -7.77 32.18
N ASN A 69 25.82 -7.04 32.12
CA ASN A 69 26.50 -6.69 30.88
C ASN A 69 27.09 -7.94 30.21
N LEU A 70 27.70 -8.86 30.96
CA LEU A 70 28.18 -10.16 30.45
C LEU A 70 27.04 -11.06 29.99
N ALA A 71 25.89 -11.06 30.67
CA ALA A 71 24.69 -11.79 30.25
C ALA A 71 24.07 -11.19 28.99
N LEU A 72 24.06 -9.85 28.85
CA LEU A 72 23.69 -9.16 27.60
C LEU A 72 24.68 -9.47 26.48
N LEU A 73 25.98 -9.48 26.77
CA LEU A 73 27.03 -9.79 25.78
C LEU A 73 26.94 -11.25 25.33
N CYS A 74 26.72 -12.18 26.25
CA CYS A 74 26.48 -13.59 25.93
C CYS A 74 25.15 -13.80 25.21
N GLY A 75 24.10 -13.04 25.55
CA GLY A 75 22.82 -13.05 24.82
C GLY A 75 22.96 -12.52 23.38
N LEU A 76 23.80 -11.51 23.17
CA LEU A 76 24.16 -10.99 21.83
C LEU A 76 25.04 -11.97 21.03
N LEU A 77 25.86 -12.79 21.70
CA LEU A 77 26.73 -13.79 21.07
C LEU A 77 26.05 -15.15 20.83
N LEU A 78 24.92 -15.42 21.49
CA LEU A 78 24.13 -16.65 21.34
C LEU A 78 22.83 -16.46 20.55
N ALA A 79 22.51 -15.23 20.13
CA ALA A 79 21.55 -15.03 19.07
C ALA A 79 22.13 -15.69 17.82
N PRO A 80 21.48 -16.73 17.23
CA PRO A 80 21.86 -17.13 15.88
C PRO A 80 21.82 -15.85 15.03
N PRO A 81 22.81 -15.58 14.17
CA PRO A 81 22.67 -14.49 13.22
C PRO A 81 21.32 -14.71 12.57
N SER A 82 20.39 -13.76 12.73
CA SER A 82 19.24 -13.76 11.84
C SER A 82 19.89 -13.78 10.46
N LEU A 83 19.65 -14.83 9.68
CA LEU A 83 19.95 -14.78 8.27
C LEU A 83 19.09 -13.61 7.77
N ALA A 84 19.68 -12.41 7.73
CA ALA A 84 19.09 -11.29 7.05
C ALA A 84 18.92 -11.82 5.63
N GLN A 85 17.68 -12.10 5.26
CA GLN A 85 17.37 -12.55 3.92
C GLN A 85 17.95 -11.49 3.00
N THR A 86 18.99 -11.83 2.26
CA THR A 86 19.59 -10.93 1.30
C THR A 86 18.54 -10.67 0.25
N GLU A 87 18.08 -9.42 0.18
CA GLU A 87 17.12 -8.96 -0.83
C GLU A 87 17.60 -9.41 -2.23
N ILE A 88 16.66 -9.91 -3.03
CA ILE A 88 16.93 -10.40 -4.37
C ILE A 88 17.24 -9.20 -5.26
N PRO A 89 18.40 -9.16 -5.94
CA PRO A 89 18.74 -8.06 -6.82
C PRO A 89 17.81 -8.05 -8.03
N LEU A 90 17.36 -6.84 -8.39
CA LEU A 90 16.66 -6.58 -9.63
C LEU A 90 17.64 -5.99 -10.64
N THR A 91 17.46 -6.37 -11.90
CA THR A 91 18.16 -5.77 -13.03
C THR A 91 17.29 -4.69 -13.64
N THR A 92 17.91 -3.63 -14.15
CA THR A 92 17.22 -2.49 -14.73
C THR A 92 17.72 -2.19 -16.14
N SER A 93 16.81 -1.88 -17.05
CA SER A 93 17.12 -1.44 -18.43
C SER A 93 16.18 -0.32 -18.88
N ASP A 94 16.40 0.16 -20.11
CA ASP A 94 15.46 1.03 -20.82
C ASP A 94 14.94 2.22 -20.02
N ILE A 95 15.86 3.00 -19.44
CA ILE A 95 15.53 4.23 -18.70
C ILE A 95 14.82 5.22 -19.65
N ARG A 96 13.68 5.75 -19.21
CA ARG A 96 12.82 6.66 -19.95
C ARG A 96 12.60 7.94 -19.17
N THR A 97 12.55 9.07 -19.85
CA THR A 97 12.14 10.35 -19.28
C THR A 97 11.56 11.23 -20.38
N SER A 98 10.42 11.86 -20.12
CA SER A 98 9.84 12.82 -21.05
C SER A 98 10.77 14.03 -21.23
N ILE A 99 10.84 14.58 -22.45
CA ILE A 99 11.70 15.75 -22.78
C ILE A 99 11.40 16.97 -21.88
N GLY A 100 10.18 17.08 -21.38
CA GLY A 100 9.75 18.08 -20.41
C GLY A 100 8.48 17.64 -19.70
N PRO A 101 7.82 18.52 -18.91
CA PRO A 101 6.59 18.16 -18.24
C PRO A 101 5.48 17.86 -19.23
N VAL A 102 4.77 16.75 -18.98
CA VAL A 102 3.60 16.30 -19.75
C VAL A 102 2.33 17.04 -19.31
N VAL A 103 2.34 17.58 -18.08
CA VAL A 103 1.40 18.62 -17.61
C VAL A 103 2.23 19.79 -17.08
N LYS A 104 2.12 20.94 -17.74
CA LYS A 104 2.94 22.13 -17.46
C LYS A 104 2.11 23.25 -16.85
N GLY A 105 2.72 23.98 -15.91
CA GLY A 105 2.15 25.25 -15.40
C GLY A 105 1.06 25.04 -14.35
N GLY A 106 0.03 25.88 -14.31
CA GLY A 106 -0.96 25.88 -13.23
C GLY A 106 -0.40 26.40 -11.90
N VAL A 107 -1.28 26.50 -10.89
CA VAL A 107 -0.89 26.88 -9.52
C VAL A 107 -0.35 25.66 -8.78
N TYR A 108 -0.92 24.48 -9.05
CA TYR A 108 -0.63 23.24 -8.35
C TYR A 108 -0.94 22.04 -9.26
N ASN A 109 -0.02 21.07 -9.36
CA ASN A 109 -0.26 19.77 -9.98
C ASN A 109 0.47 18.69 -9.18
N TYR A 110 -0.28 17.71 -8.67
CA TYR A 110 0.21 16.82 -7.63
C TYR A 110 -0.55 15.49 -7.59
N ALA A 111 0.10 14.45 -7.06
CA ALA A 111 -0.46 13.12 -6.79
C ALA A 111 -1.32 12.58 -7.95
N PRO A 112 -0.72 12.28 -9.11
CA PRO A 112 -1.45 11.71 -10.22
C PRO A 112 -1.80 10.24 -9.94
N SER A 113 -2.99 9.82 -10.36
CA SER A 113 -3.35 8.42 -10.55
C SER A 113 -3.36 8.13 -12.04
N VAL A 114 -2.55 7.16 -12.48
CA VAL A 114 -2.32 6.89 -13.90
C VAL A 114 -2.74 5.45 -14.24
N MET A 115 -3.64 5.32 -15.21
CA MET A 115 -4.22 4.04 -15.62
C MET A 115 -4.07 3.82 -17.12
N LEU A 116 -3.58 2.66 -17.53
CA LEU A 116 -3.60 2.22 -18.93
C LEU A 116 -4.89 1.44 -19.22
N ASP A 117 -5.83 2.07 -19.93
CA ASP A 117 -7.10 1.47 -20.36
C ASP A 117 -7.45 1.93 -21.78
N GLY A 118 -6.77 1.33 -22.77
CA GLY A 118 -6.74 1.72 -24.19
C GLY A 118 -5.89 2.95 -24.47
N VAL A 119 -5.98 3.94 -23.58
CA VAL A 119 -5.16 5.14 -23.51
C VAL A 119 -4.62 5.29 -22.08
N TYR A 120 -3.57 6.08 -21.91
CA TYR A 120 -3.15 6.52 -20.59
C TYR A 120 -4.13 7.57 -20.09
N ARG A 121 -4.83 7.25 -19.00
CA ARG A 121 -5.75 8.13 -18.31
C ARG A 121 -5.08 8.63 -17.05
N MET A 122 -5.19 9.93 -16.78
CA MET A 122 -4.57 10.55 -15.63
C MET A 122 -5.58 11.41 -14.90
N TRP A 123 -5.71 11.18 -13.60
CA TRP A 123 -6.39 12.05 -12.65
C TRP A 123 -5.35 12.65 -11.72
N TRP A 124 -5.44 13.91 -11.36
CA TRP A 124 -4.48 14.50 -10.43
C TRP A 124 -5.10 15.65 -9.66
N CYS A 125 -4.50 15.96 -8.52
CA CYS A 125 -4.86 17.15 -7.78
C CYS A 125 -4.31 18.38 -8.49
N GLY A 126 -5.23 19.25 -8.92
CA GLY A 126 -4.95 20.38 -9.77
C GLY A 126 -5.60 21.66 -9.24
N SER A 127 -4.89 22.77 -9.43
CA SER A 127 -5.41 24.11 -9.20
C SER A 127 -4.94 25.06 -10.29
N ASP A 128 -5.84 25.91 -10.78
CA ASP A 128 -5.51 26.95 -11.76
C ASP A 128 -6.04 28.33 -11.34
N ARG A 129 -5.79 29.35 -12.16
CA ARG A 129 -6.19 30.73 -11.84
C ARG A 129 -7.69 30.97 -11.95
N THR A 130 -8.41 30.14 -12.71
CA THR A 130 -9.86 30.29 -12.94
C THR A 130 -10.68 29.43 -11.98
N HIS A 131 -10.07 28.38 -11.41
CA HIS A 131 -10.61 27.44 -10.44
C HIS A 131 -9.64 27.33 -9.25
N PRO A 132 -9.62 28.34 -8.35
CA PRO A 132 -8.76 28.33 -7.18
C PRO A 132 -9.23 27.30 -6.15
N GLY A 133 -8.28 26.63 -5.51
CA GLY A 133 -8.54 25.50 -4.61
C GLY A 133 -8.14 24.18 -5.25
N ASP A 134 -8.25 23.09 -4.50
CA ASP A 134 -7.84 21.78 -4.98
C ASP A 134 -9.04 21.06 -5.58
N HIS A 135 -8.90 20.76 -6.86
CA HIS A 135 -9.84 20.00 -7.67
C HIS A 135 -9.14 18.75 -8.21
N ILE A 136 -9.93 17.80 -8.71
CA ILE A 136 -9.38 16.67 -9.44
C ILE A 136 -9.55 16.93 -10.93
N PHE A 137 -8.42 17.09 -11.60
CA PHE A 137 -8.33 17.26 -13.04
C PHE A 137 -8.21 15.90 -13.72
N TYR A 138 -8.57 15.84 -15.00
CA TYR A 138 -8.49 14.66 -15.83
C TYR A 138 -7.97 14.99 -17.22
N ALA A 139 -7.13 14.10 -17.76
CA ALA A 139 -6.72 14.09 -19.15
C ALA A 139 -6.33 12.68 -19.60
N GLU A 140 -6.33 12.44 -20.91
CA GLU A 140 -5.91 11.19 -21.53
C GLU A 140 -4.94 11.41 -22.69
N SER A 141 -4.10 10.41 -22.97
CA SER A 141 -3.11 10.42 -24.04
C SER A 141 -2.85 9.00 -24.56
N ALA A 142 -2.51 8.88 -25.84
CA ALA A 142 -2.01 7.62 -26.42
C ALA A 142 -0.56 7.31 -26.02
N SER A 143 0.16 8.28 -25.45
CA SER A 143 1.55 8.17 -25.01
C SER A 143 1.74 8.78 -23.62
N LEU A 144 2.57 8.16 -22.78
CA LEU A 144 2.96 8.72 -21.47
C LEU A 144 3.73 10.04 -21.60
N ASP A 145 4.38 10.29 -22.73
CA ASP A 145 5.06 11.56 -23.02
C ASP A 145 4.11 12.65 -23.55
N GLY A 146 2.81 12.34 -23.61
CA GLY A 146 1.77 13.26 -24.07
C GLY A 146 1.68 13.39 -25.60
N PRO A 147 0.97 14.43 -26.08
CA PRO A 147 0.25 15.42 -25.28
C PRO A 147 -0.99 14.83 -24.60
N PHE A 148 -1.26 15.27 -23.37
CA PHE A 148 -2.48 14.94 -22.63
C PHE A 148 -3.58 15.96 -22.92
N HIS A 149 -4.81 15.46 -23.10
CA HIS A 149 -5.98 16.29 -23.36
C HIS A 149 -7.22 15.83 -22.59
N ALA A 150 -8.14 16.75 -22.34
CA ALA A 150 -9.51 16.44 -21.93
C ALA A 150 -10.18 15.48 -22.94
N ARG A 151 -11.08 14.61 -22.46
CA ARG A 151 -11.73 13.61 -23.32
C ARG A 151 -12.57 14.31 -24.40
N GLY A 152 -12.27 14.02 -25.65
CA GLY A 152 -13.00 14.57 -26.80
C GLY A 152 -12.75 16.07 -27.05
N SER A 153 -11.75 16.67 -26.42
CA SER A 153 -11.34 18.07 -26.62
C SER A 153 -9.82 18.17 -26.86
N ARG A 154 -9.35 19.37 -27.23
CA ARG A 154 -7.92 19.73 -27.27
C ARG A 154 -7.47 20.48 -26.02
N ASP A 155 -8.38 20.76 -25.10
CA ASP A 155 -8.04 21.38 -23.82
C ASP A 155 -7.05 20.49 -23.06
N PRO A 156 -6.09 21.06 -22.31
CA PRO A 156 -5.05 20.28 -21.65
C PRO A 156 -5.61 19.34 -20.57
N TYR A 157 -6.77 19.67 -20.01
CA TYR A 157 -7.46 18.88 -19.00
C TYR A 157 -8.92 19.33 -18.88
N GLN A 158 -9.72 18.52 -18.17
CA GLN A 158 -11.06 18.88 -17.71
C GLN A 158 -11.15 18.65 -16.20
N ILE A 159 -11.95 19.45 -15.50
CA ILE A 159 -12.21 19.25 -14.07
C ILE A 159 -13.30 18.19 -13.93
N VAL A 160 -13.02 17.11 -13.20
CA VAL A 160 -13.95 15.97 -13.05
C VAL A 160 -14.48 15.81 -11.63
N PHE A 161 -13.82 16.41 -10.65
CA PHE A 161 -14.29 16.41 -9.28
C PHE A 161 -13.91 17.73 -8.61
N SER A 162 -14.81 18.26 -7.80
CA SER A 162 -14.65 19.55 -7.15
C SER A 162 -15.19 19.52 -5.73
N PRO A 163 -14.70 20.41 -4.85
CA PRO A 163 -15.16 20.49 -3.46
C PRO A 163 -16.68 20.64 -3.34
N ASN A 164 -17.28 19.92 -2.41
CA ASN A 164 -18.73 19.93 -2.19
C ASN A 164 -19.16 21.19 -1.43
N LYS A 165 -19.89 22.10 -2.05
CA LYS A 165 -20.22 23.39 -1.41
C LYS A 165 -21.32 23.31 -0.33
N GLU A 166 -21.85 22.12 -0.05
CA GLU A 166 -22.74 21.89 1.08
C GLU A 166 -22.05 22.18 2.43
N ALA A 167 -22.77 22.83 3.35
CA ALA A 167 -22.19 23.42 4.56
C ALA A 167 -21.44 22.43 5.47
N ASN A 168 -21.91 21.18 5.53
CA ASN A 168 -21.39 20.12 6.39
C ASN A 168 -20.57 19.06 5.63
N ALA A 169 -20.27 19.28 4.35
CA ALA A 169 -19.47 18.33 3.60
C ALA A 169 -18.01 18.37 4.09
N PHE A 170 -17.44 17.19 4.34
CA PHE A 170 -16.07 17.05 4.83
C PHE A 170 -15.01 17.49 3.78
N ASP A 171 -15.41 17.58 2.52
CA ASP A 171 -14.60 17.95 1.37
C ASP A 171 -15.04 19.29 0.75
N LYS A 172 -15.58 20.21 1.55
CA LYS A 172 -16.14 21.48 1.05
C LYS A 172 -15.12 22.50 0.56
N VAL A 173 -13.87 22.37 1.00
CA VAL A 173 -12.77 23.28 0.64
C VAL A 173 -11.84 22.64 -0.38
N HIS A 174 -11.41 21.40 -0.15
CA HIS A 174 -10.45 20.71 -1.01
C HIS A 174 -10.91 19.29 -1.36
N THR A 175 -10.62 18.88 -2.60
CA THR A 175 -10.68 17.50 -3.08
C THR A 175 -9.39 17.20 -3.84
N CYS A 176 -8.52 16.37 -3.27
CA CYS A 176 -7.14 16.18 -3.73
C CYS A 176 -6.73 14.70 -3.64
N ASP A 177 -5.50 14.40 -4.07
CA ASP A 177 -4.85 13.09 -3.99
C ASP A 177 -5.69 11.91 -4.48
N PRO A 178 -6.17 11.95 -5.74
CA PRO A 178 -6.95 10.85 -6.28
C PRO A 178 -6.12 9.57 -6.36
N SER A 179 -6.72 8.44 -5.96
CA SER A 179 -6.30 7.11 -6.37
C SER A 179 -7.48 6.39 -7.02
N VAL A 180 -7.35 6.14 -8.33
CA VAL A 180 -8.41 5.62 -9.17
C VAL A 180 -8.12 4.18 -9.60
N ILE A 181 -9.10 3.31 -9.39
CA ILE A 181 -9.13 1.93 -9.90
C ILE A 181 -10.46 1.64 -10.58
N ARG A 182 -10.51 0.57 -11.37
CA ARG A 182 -11.74 0.01 -11.93
C ARG A 182 -11.83 -1.48 -11.61
N VAL A 183 -12.89 -1.85 -10.91
CA VAL A 183 -13.20 -3.23 -10.55
C VAL A 183 -14.64 -3.52 -11.00
N ASN A 184 -14.87 -4.66 -11.66
CA ASN A 184 -16.20 -5.07 -12.11
C ASN A 184 -16.96 -4.00 -12.93
N GLY A 185 -16.23 -3.23 -13.75
CA GLY A 185 -16.81 -2.17 -14.59
C GLY A 185 -17.15 -0.87 -13.85
N THR A 186 -16.91 -0.79 -12.53
CA THR A 186 -17.10 0.44 -11.74
C THR A 186 -15.74 1.07 -11.45
N TYR A 187 -15.60 2.35 -11.74
CA TYR A 187 -14.47 3.14 -11.28
C TYR A 187 -14.69 3.58 -9.84
N TYR A 188 -13.65 3.48 -9.02
CA TYR A 188 -13.59 3.95 -7.65
C TYR A 188 -12.46 4.96 -7.55
N MET A 189 -12.74 6.13 -6.97
CA MET A 189 -11.75 7.16 -6.68
C MET A 189 -11.73 7.40 -5.18
N TYR A 190 -10.62 7.03 -4.55
CA TYR A 190 -10.30 7.41 -3.18
C TYR A 190 -9.62 8.77 -3.24
N TYR A 191 -10.00 9.71 -2.36
CA TYR A 191 -9.48 11.07 -2.41
C TYR A 191 -9.38 11.68 -1.01
N GLY A 192 -8.44 12.60 -0.83
CA GLY A 192 -8.37 13.45 0.35
C GLY A 192 -9.40 14.58 0.26
N GLY A 193 -10.15 14.79 1.35
CA GLY A 193 -11.10 15.87 1.51
C GLY A 193 -10.81 16.71 2.75
N TRP A 194 -11.00 18.02 2.62
CA TRP A 194 -10.80 18.97 3.71
C TRP A 194 -11.95 19.98 3.79
N ASP A 195 -12.37 20.30 5.01
CA ASP A 195 -13.57 21.09 5.32
C ASP A 195 -13.29 22.50 5.85
N SER A 196 -12.05 22.85 6.22
CA SER A 196 -11.74 24.18 6.75
C SER A 196 -10.86 25.03 5.82
N VAL A 197 -10.99 26.35 5.87
CA VAL A 197 -10.00 27.25 5.25
C VAL A 197 -8.87 27.61 6.22
N ARG A 198 -8.95 27.12 7.46
CA ARG A 198 -7.97 27.34 8.54
C ARG A 198 -7.31 26.01 8.90
N VAL A 199 -6.02 26.09 9.27
CA VAL A 199 -5.21 24.96 9.76
C VAL A 199 -5.19 24.96 11.30
N ASP A 200 -6.33 25.29 11.92
CA ASP A 200 -6.56 24.99 13.33
C ASP A 200 -7.07 23.54 13.44
N ALA A 201 -7.01 22.97 14.66
CA ALA A 201 -7.34 21.57 14.94
C ALA A 201 -8.76 21.11 14.54
N GLU A 202 -9.57 22.00 13.97
CA GLU A 202 -10.95 21.76 13.53
C GLU A 202 -11.04 21.32 12.05
N GLY A 203 -10.02 21.61 11.23
CA GLY A 203 -9.87 21.08 9.86
C GLY A 203 -8.77 20.02 9.83
N ILE A 204 -9.10 18.78 9.47
CA ILE A 204 -8.14 17.69 9.30
C ILE A 204 -8.58 16.89 8.07
N THR A 205 -7.63 16.46 7.22
CA THR A 205 -7.91 15.68 6.01
C THR A 205 -8.57 14.36 6.39
N LYS A 206 -9.58 13.99 5.62
CA LYS A 206 -10.29 12.72 5.72
C LYS A 206 -10.31 12.08 4.35
N ILE A 207 -10.42 10.76 4.26
CA ILE A 207 -10.48 10.08 2.95
C ILE A 207 -11.94 9.84 2.59
N GLY A 208 -12.30 10.27 1.39
CA GLY A 208 -13.58 9.97 0.75
C GLY A 208 -13.48 8.90 -0.31
N LEU A 209 -14.65 8.44 -0.75
CA LEU A 209 -14.81 7.57 -1.91
C LEU A 209 -15.82 8.19 -2.88
N ALA A 210 -15.53 8.14 -4.17
CA ALA A 210 -16.48 8.42 -5.23
C ALA A 210 -16.51 7.26 -6.24
N THR A 211 -17.66 7.02 -6.86
CA THR A 211 -17.84 5.99 -7.89
C THR A 211 -18.20 6.61 -9.23
N SER A 212 -17.82 5.95 -10.31
CA SER A 212 -18.13 6.37 -11.68
C SER A 212 -18.28 5.16 -12.61
N THR A 213 -19.00 5.34 -13.72
CA THR A 213 -19.09 4.33 -14.79
C THR A 213 -18.23 4.68 -16.02
N ASP A 214 -17.61 5.86 -16.04
CA ASP A 214 -16.82 6.36 -17.18
C ASP A 214 -15.48 7.01 -16.78
N GLY A 215 -15.22 7.14 -15.48
CA GLY A 215 -14.04 7.76 -14.89
C GLY A 215 -14.04 9.30 -14.97
N ILE A 216 -15.15 9.91 -15.40
CA ILE A 216 -15.28 11.36 -15.60
C ILE A 216 -16.41 11.92 -14.75
N ASN A 217 -17.56 11.27 -14.75
CA ASN A 217 -18.73 11.68 -13.99
C ASN A 217 -18.76 10.89 -12.70
N TRP A 218 -18.56 11.58 -11.57
CA TRP A 218 -18.37 10.97 -10.27
C TRP A 218 -19.53 11.23 -9.33
N THR A 219 -19.91 10.21 -8.56
CA THR A 219 -20.88 10.31 -7.47
C THR A 219 -20.17 10.00 -6.15
N ARG A 220 -20.29 10.87 -5.15
CA ARG A 220 -19.76 10.59 -3.80
C ARG A 220 -20.44 9.35 -3.23
N ALA A 221 -19.65 8.39 -2.78
CA ALA A 221 -20.14 7.20 -2.09
C ALA A 221 -20.34 7.48 -0.58
N ASN A 222 -20.73 6.46 0.18
CA ASN A 222 -20.94 6.53 1.63
C ASN A 222 -21.83 7.72 2.07
N ASN A 223 -22.86 8.04 1.28
CA ASN A 223 -23.75 9.19 1.50
C ASN A 223 -23.02 10.55 1.59
N GLY A 224 -21.83 10.67 0.98
CA GLY A 224 -21.00 11.88 1.06
C GLY A 224 -20.20 12.01 2.35
N ASN A 225 -20.22 11.02 3.24
CA ASN A 225 -19.39 10.97 4.44
C ASN A 225 -17.99 10.42 4.12
N PRO A 226 -16.96 10.82 4.90
CA PRO A 226 -15.63 10.21 4.78
C PRO A 226 -15.70 8.71 5.10
N ILE A 227 -14.84 7.93 4.47
CA ILE A 227 -14.67 6.50 4.73
C ILE A 227 -13.55 6.22 5.72
N ILE A 228 -12.53 7.09 5.79
CA ILE A 228 -11.45 7.03 6.79
C ILE A 228 -11.39 8.38 7.50
N LEU A 229 -11.36 8.32 8.82
CA LEU A 229 -11.12 9.45 9.71
C LEU A 229 -9.68 9.41 10.24
N PRO A 230 -9.09 10.56 10.57
CA PRO A 230 -7.82 10.60 11.31
C PRO A 230 -7.92 9.83 12.62
N ALA A 231 -6.87 9.10 12.98
CA ALA A 231 -6.81 8.33 14.21
C ALA A 231 -6.80 9.18 15.48
N ASN A 232 -6.29 10.42 15.43
CA ASN A 232 -6.20 11.35 16.56
C ASN A 232 -5.47 10.80 17.81
N LYS A 233 -4.56 9.83 17.64
CA LYS A 233 -3.76 9.24 18.72
C LYS A 233 -2.55 10.10 19.07
N LYS A 234 -2.02 10.86 18.11
CA LYS A 234 -0.90 11.79 18.25
C LYS A 234 -1.27 13.15 17.64
N LEU A 235 -1.19 14.22 18.43
CA LEU A 235 -1.71 15.57 18.07
C LEU A 235 -0.67 16.68 18.23
N ASP A 236 0.62 16.34 18.27
CA ASP A 236 1.71 17.21 18.72
C ASP A 236 2.49 17.91 17.60
N GLY A 237 2.04 17.89 16.33
CA GLY A 237 2.70 18.75 15.34
C GLY A 237 2.22 18.80 13.88
N ASN A 238 1.70 17.72 13.29
CA ASN A 238 1.28 17.72 11.88
C ASN A 238 -0.26 17.60 11.74
N PRO A 239 -0.98 18.68 11.41
CA PRO A 239 -2.43 18.70 11.34
C PRO A 239 -3.00 18.13 10.03
N TYR A 240 -2.19 17.47 9.20
CA TYR A 240 -2.64 16.99 7.89
C TYR A 240 -3.77 15.96 8.01
N GLY A 241 -3.64 14.93 8.85
CA GLY A 241 -4.68 13.91 9.05
C GLY A 241 -4.53 12.68 8.18
N ALA A 242 -5.68 12.07 7.85
CA ALA A 242 -5.79 10.89 7.00
C ALA A 242 -6.04 11.30 5.55
N GLY A 243 -5.11 11.01 4.65
CA GLY A 243 -5.16 11.43 3.25
C GLY A 243 -4.18 10.68 2.38
N GLN A 244 -3.93 11.19 1.17
CA GLN A 244 -3.01 10.58 0.19
C GLN A 244 -3.26 9.08 0.00
N PRO A 245 -4.52 8.67 -0.30
CA PRO A 245 -4.84 7.28 -0.48
C PRO A 245 -4.12 6.70 -1.71
N SER A 246 -3.76 5.43 -1.62
CA SER A 246 -3.33 4.60 -2.73
C SER A 246 -4.03 3.25 -2.62
N VAL A 247 -4.95 2.97 -3.56
CA VAL A 247 -5.72 1.73 -3.56
C VAL A 247 -5.23 0.74 -4.61
N SER A 248 -5.33 -0.55 -4.32
CA SER A 248 -5.18 -1.64 -5.29
C SER A 248 -6.20 -2.74 -5.05
N TYR A 249 -6.52 -3.56 -6.05
CA TYR A 249 -7.47 -4.67 -5.90
C TYR A 249 -6.81 -6.01 -6.16
N LEU A 250 -6.81 -6.90 -5.17
CA LEU A 250 -6.17 -8.21 -5.25
C LEU A 250 -7.04 -9.27 -4.57
N ASN A 251 -7.30 -10.38 -5.26
CA ASN A 251 -7.97 -11.57 -4.71
C ASN A 251 -9.31 -11.28 -4.00
N GLY A 252 -10.13 -10.38 -4.53
CA GLY A 252 -11.42 -10.05 -3.93
C GLY A 252 -11.39 -8.91 -2.92
N MET A 253 -10.21 -8.35 -2.63
CA MET A 253 -10.01 -7.35 -1.59
C MET A 253 -9.48 -6.05 -2.18
N PHE A 254 -10.01 -4.93 -1.72
CA PHE A 254 -9.40 -3.62 -1.85
C PHE A 254 -8.32 -3.49 -0.78
N TYR A 255 -7.11 -3.13 -1.18
CA TYR A 255 -6.00 -2.77 -0.30
C TYR A 255 -5.80 -1.27 -0.37
N LEU A 256 -5.88 -0.58 0.75
CA LEU A 256 -5.71 0.87 0.85
C LEU A 256 -4.48 1.19 1.70
N MET A 257 -3.44 1.71 1.05
CA MET A 257 -2.31 2.34 1.71
C MET A 257 -2.60 3.84 1.82
N TYR A 258 -2.38 4.44 2.98
CA TYR A 258 -2.69 5.86 3.18
C TYR A 258 -1.81 6.49 4.25
N THR A 259 -1.65 7.80 4.15
CA THR A 259 -1.00 8.61 5.17
C THR A 259 -1.98 8.91 6.30
N ASP A 260 -1.58 8.69 7.55
CA ASP A 260 -2.19 9.34 8.71
C ASP A 260 -1.12 10.00 9.58
N THR A 261 -1.18 11.33 9.72
CA THR A 261 -0.21 12.10 10.53
C THR A 261 -0.59 12.17 12.00
N THR A 262 -1.73 11.57 12.38
CA THR A 262 -2.27 11.53 13.73
C THR A 262 -2.25 10.13 14.34
N GLY A 263 -1.74 9.14 13.61
CA GLY A 263 -1.59 7.77 14.10
C GLY A 263 -0.55 7.65 15.22
N GLU A 264 -0.68 6.61 16.05
CA GLU A 264 0.04 6.43 17.33
C GLU A 264 1.56 6.55 17.20
N ASN A 265 2.09 6.01 16.09
CA ASN A 265 3.52 5.97 15.83
C ASN A 265 3.99 6.98 14.79
N SER A 266 3.16 7.92 14.31
CA SER A 266 3.52 8.89 13.25
C SER A 266 4.73 9.78 13.62
N LEU A 267 5.46 10.31 12.61
CA LEU A 267 6.61 11.21 12.83
C LEU A 267 6.18 12.67 13.04
N ASP A 268 7.01 13.41 13.78
CA ASP A 268 6.83 14.85 14.00
C ASP A 268 7.02 15.66 12.70
N LYS A 269 6.44 16.86 12.68
CA LYS A 269 6.43 17.83 11.56
C LYS A 269 7.80 18.10 10.92
N ILE A 270 8.88 18.01 11.70
CA ILE A 270 10.26 18.31 11.25
C ILE A 270 10.72 17.34 10.15
N TYR A 271 10.19 16.13 10.11
CA TYR A 271 10.61 15.08 9.18
C TYR A 271 9.66 14.86 8.00
N GLY A 272 8.77 15.81 7.69
CA GLY A 272 7.74 15.63 6.64
C GLY A 272 6.56 14.76 7.07
N GLY A 273 6.75 13.90 8.08
CA GLY A 273 5.81 13.69 9.18
C GLY A 273 4.50 12.96 8.87
N GLY A 274 4.52 11.82 8.16
CA GLY A 274 3.37 10.93 8.03
C GLY A 274 3.68 9.48 8.34
N GLY A 275 2.67 8.71 8.73
CA GLY A 275 2.75 7.25 8.78
C GLY A 275 1.95 6.62 7.66
N GLN A 276 2.55 5.69 6.91
CA GLN A 276 1.81 4.84 5.98
C GLN A 276 1.19 3.67 6.72
N TYR A 277 -0.13 3.54 6.59
CA TYR A 277 -0.95 2.48 7.15
C TYR A 277 -1.60 1.70 6.01
N VAL A 278 -1.89 0.41 6.23
CA VAL A 278 -2.48 -0.45 5.20
C VAL A 278 -3.73 -1.12 5.74
N LEU A 279 -4.86 -0.87 5.10
CA LEU A 279 -6.12 -1.58 5.32
C LEU A 279 -6.41 -2.51 4.15
N ARG A 280 -7.20 -3.56 4.40
CA ARG A 280 -7.86 -4.30 3.33
C ARG A 280 -9.30 -4.67 3.68
N SER A 281 -10.17 -4.75 2.68
CA SER A 281 -11.57 -5.15 2.84
C SER A 281 -12.16 -5.62 1.50
N PRO A 282 -13.12 -6.56 1.48
CA PRO A 282 -13.92 -6.82 0.27
C PRO A 282 -14.90 -5.67 -0.04
N ASP A 283 -15.22 -4.84 0.96
CA ASP A 283 -16.08 -3.67 0.83
C ASP A 283 -15.23 -2.44 0.44
N PRO A 284 -15.47 -1.82 -0.73
CA PRO A 284 -14.70 -0.67 -1.20
C PRO A 284 -14.85 0.55 -0.28
N THR A 285 -15.90 0.61 0.54
CA THR A 285 -16.11 1.70 1.49
C THR A 285 -15.32 1.53 2.78
N PHE A 286 -14.69 0.37 3.01
CA PHE A 286 -13.98 0.05 4.25
C PHE A 286 -14.87 0.24 5.50
N GLN A 287 -16.16 -0.05 5.41
CA GLN A 287 -17.11 0.03 6.52
C GLN A 287 -17.47 -1.36 7.09
N SER A 288 -17.21 -2.43 6.33
CA SER A 288 -17.38 -3.82 6.79
C SER A 288 -16.13 -4.66 6.52
N GLU A 289 -15.91 -5.69 7.35
CA GLU A 289 -14.87 -6.71 7.14
C GLU A 289 -13.47 -6.11 6.91
N VAL A 290 -13.15 -5.05 7.66
CA VAL A 290 -11.87 -4.35 7.53
C VAL A 290 -10.80 -5.08 8.33
N GLU A 291 -9.69 -5.36 7.67
CA GLU A 291 -8.47 -5.82 8.29
C GLU A 291 -7.39 -4.75 8.16
N GLU A 292 -6.54 -4.64 9.18
CA GLU A 292 -5.44 -3.70 9.25
C GLU A 292 -4.13 -4.44 9.40
N LEU A 293 -3.09 -3.95 8.73
CA LEU A 293 -1.76 -4.51 8.80
C LEU A 293 -1.14 -4.28 10.19
N THR A 294 -0.56 -5.33 10.75
CA THR A 294 0.20 -5.32 12.01
C THR A 294 1.58 -5.97 11.80
N PRO A 295 2.50 -5.96 12.79
CA PRO A 295 3.77 -6.67 12.66
C PRO A 295 3.64 -8.17 12.36
N ASN A 296 2.48 -8.77 12.67
CA ASN A 296 2.19 -10.19 12.47
C ASN A 296 1.24 -10.45 11.30
N GLY A 297 1.10 -9.48 10.38
CA GLY A 297 0.19 -9.55 9.24
C GLY A 297 -1.16 -8.87 9.51
N PHE A 298 -2.11 -9.10 8.60
CA PHE A 298 -3.44 -8.50 8.67
C PHE A 298 -4.31 -9.15 9.74
N VAL A 299 -4.96 -8.34 10.56
CA VAL A 299 -5.93 -8.75 11.57
C VAL A 299 -7.19 -7.89 11.47
N THR A 300 -8.32 -8.34 11.99
CA THR A 300 -9.54 -7.52 12.07
C THR A 300 -9.25 -6.18 12.73
N LYS A 301 -9.65 -5.09 12.08
CA LYS A 301 -9.48 -3.72 12.57
C LYS A 301 -10.35 -3.49 13.81
N THR A 302 -9.76 -2.93 14.85
CA THR A 302 -10.44 -2.44 16.06
C THR A 302 -10.01 -1.00 16.35
N GLU A 303 -10.65 -0.34 17.30
CA GLU A 303 -10.20 1.00 17.73
C GLU A 303 -8.81 0.94 18.37
N GLU A 304 -8.52 -0.12 19.12
CA GLU A 304 -7.23 -0.28 19.79
C GLU A 304 -6.09 -0.46 18.79
N ASN A 305 -6.24 -1.34 17.80
CA ASN A 305 -5.15 -1.63 16.86
C ASN A 305 -5.02 -0.62 15.71
N HIS A 306 -6.04 0.22 15.49
CA HIS A 306 -6.06 1.14 14.37
C HIS A 306 -4.89 2.11 14.42
N THR A 307 -4.11 2.20 13.34
CA THR A 307 -2.87 2.98 13.22
C THR A 307 -1.79 2.65 14.26
N GLY A 308 -1.90 1.47 14.90
CA GLY A 308 -0.92 0.99 15.88
C GLY A 308 0.37 0.51 15.21
N TYR A 309 0.32 0.09 13.94
CA TYR A 309 1.49 -0.31 13.17
C TYR A 309 1.61 0.49 11.88
N ARG A 310 2.78 1.09 11.69
CA ARG A 310 3.10 1.90 10.52
C ARG A 310 4.11 1.15 9.66
N GLN A 311 3.78 0.97 8.37
CA GLN A 311 4.64 0.27 7.42
C GLN A 311 5.92 1.05 7.09
N ASN A 312 5.80 2.36 6.88
CA ASN A 312 6.92 3.24 6.59
C ASN A 312 6.57 4.71 6.90
N TYR A 313 7.58 5.58 6.81
CA TYR A 313 7.53 6.99 7.18
C TYR A 313 7.25 7.94 6.02
N TRP A 314 7.06 7.41 4.82
CA TRP A 314 6.85 8.22 3.64
C TRP A 314 5.47 8.87 3.68
N VAL A 315 5.30 9.86 2.83
CA VAL A 315 4.03 10.50 2.54
C VAL A 315 3.74 10.31 1.06
N SER A 316 2.47 10.28 0.71
CA SER A 316 2.06 10.42 -0.70
C SER A 316 2.64 9.36 -1.61
N VAL A 317 2.55 8.11 -1.17
CA VAL A 317 3.01 6.97 -1.97
C VAL A 317 1.93 6.55 -2.96
N ASP A 318 2.34 5.86 -4.02
CA ASP A 318 1.41 5.11 -4.86
C ASP A 318 1.85 3.66 -4.94
N MET A 319 0.89 2.75 -4.92
CA MET A 319 1.09 1.32 -4.75
C MET A 319 0.37 0.57 -5.86
N GLN A 320 1.04 -0.46 -6.38
CA GLN A 320 0.45 -1.45 -7.29
C GLN A 320 0.92 -2.85 -6.92
N PHE A 321 0.24 -3.89 -7.42
CA PHE A 321 0.68 -5.27 -7.29
C PHE A 321 1.35 -5.79 -8.57
N SER A 322 2.45 -6.53 -8.44
CA SER A 322 3.09 -7.23 -9.56
C SER A 322 2.81 -8.72 -9.50
N ASP A 323 2.01 -9.23 -10.44
CA ASP A 323 1.74 -10.66 -10.57
C ASP A 323 3.00 -11.47 -10.91
N ALA A 324 3.94 -10.87 -11.66
CA ALA A 324 5.18 -11.54 -12.04
C ALA A 324 6.14 -11.69 -10.86
N LEU A 325 6.27 -10.66 -10.02
CA LEU A 325 7.13 -10.70 -8.82
C LEU A 325 6.41 -11.30 -7.60
N ASN A 326 5.08 -11.42 -7.66
CA ASN A 326 4.24 -11.71 -6.51
C ASN A 326 4.54 -10.75 -5.34
N ALA A 327 4.59 -9.45 -5.63
CA ALA A 327 5.01 -8.42 -4.68
C ALA A 327 4.26 -7.10 -4.92
N TRP A 328 4.00 -6.38 -3.82
CA TRP A 328 3.63 -4.97 -3.86
C TRP A 328 4.80 -4.13 -4.31
N ILE A 329 4.54 -3.17 -5.19
CA ILE A 329 5.48 -2.15 -5.63
C ILE A 329 4.95 -0.82 -5.10
N VAL A 330 5.75 -0.17 -4.26
CA VAL A 330 5.42 1.12 -3.64
C VAL A 330 6.38 2.16 -4.20
N ALA A 331 5.86 3.12 -4.97
CA ALA A 331 6.60 4.29 -5.40
C ALA A 331 6.55 5.35 -4.30
N HIS A 332 7.71 5.89 -3.94
CA HIS A 332 7.82 6.87 -2.87
C HIS A 332 8.94 7.85 -3.13
N ASN A 333 8.86 8.98 -2.43
CA ASN A 333 9.89 9.99 -2.42
C ASN A 333 10.64 10.00 -1.08
N ASP A 334 11.96 9.93 -1.14
CA ASP A 334 12.86 10.21 -0.02
C ASP A 334 13.65 11.49 -0.32
N GLY A 335 13.17 12.61 0.20
CA GLY A 335 13.58 13.93 -0.28
C GLY A 335 13.26 14.09 -1.76
N SER A 336 14.27 14.41 -2.58
CA SER A 336 14.10 14.54 -4.04
C SER A 336 14.25 13.23 -4.81
N ARG A 337 14.64 12.13 -4.12
CA ARG A 337 14.84 10.83 -4.75
C ARG A 337 13.50 10.12 -4.92
N LEU A 338 13.21 9.68 -6.14
CA LEU A 338 12.08 8.81 -6.46
C LEU A 338 12.58 7.37 -6.53
N SER A 339 11.96 6.49 -5.76
CA SER A 339 12.33 5.08 -5.64
C SER A 339 11.10 4.18 -5.65
N LEU A 340 11.32 2.91 -6.01
CA LEU A 340 10.37 1.82 -5.90
C LEU A 340 10.85 0.86 -4.81
N SER A 341 9.97 0.49 -3.89
CA SER A 341 10.21 -0.53 -2.88
C SER A 341 9.27 -1.71 -3.05
N PHE A 342 9.77 -2.91 -2.74
CA PHE A 342 9.07 -4.15 -3.04
C PHE A 342 8.76 -4.95 -1.77
N TYR A 343 7.48 -5.22 -1.52
CA TYR A 343 7.03 -5.95 -0.34
C TYR A 343 6.29 -7.25 -0.72
N PRO A 344 6.44 -8.33 0.06
CA PRO A 344 5.61 -9.51 -0.09
C PRO A 344 4.13 -9.20 0.10
N PRO A 345 3.19 -10.08 -0.32
CA PRO A 345 1.75 -9.84 -0.17
C PRO A 345 1.29 -9.57 1.26
N ASP A 346 2.04 -10.06 2.26
CA ASP A 346 1.78 -9.88 3.69
C ASP A 346 2.47 -8.63 4.29
N PHE A 347 3.17 -7.83 3.47
CA PHE A 347 3.96 -6.66 3.88
C PHE A 347 5.06 -6.92 4.91
N SER A 348 5.49 -8.18 5.07
CA SER A 348 6.68 -8.53 5.83
C SER A 348 7.97 -7.98 5.17
N THR A 349 9.14 -8.45 5.61
CA THR A 349 10.44 -7.94 5.16
C THR A 349 10.54 -7.89 3.62
N LYS A 350 11.10 -6.79 3.10
CA LYS A 350 11.29 -6.58 1.66
C LYS A 350 11.96 -7.77 1.00
N ILE A 351 11.47 -8.16 -0.18
CA ILE A 351 12.00 -9.30 -0.95
C ILE A 351 13.07 -8.84 -1.94
N TYR A 352 12.91 -7.67 -2.54
CA TYR A 352 13.77 -7.16 -3.60
C TYR A 352 14.40 -5.83 -3.23
N ASN A 353 15.60 -5.60 -3.78
CA ASN A 353 16.30 -4.31 -3.63
C ASN A 353 15.44 -3.17 -4.18
N ASP A 354 15.51 -2.02 -3.50
CA ASP A 354 14.88 -0.79 -4.00
C ASP A 354 15.45 -0.40 -5.37
N VAL A 355 14.57 0.03 -6.28
CA VAL A 355 14.95 0.55 -7.60
C VAL A 355 14.83 2.07 -7.59
N GLN A 356 15.91 2.77 -7.88
CA GLN A 356 15.89 4.23 -7.96
C GLN A 356 15.54 4.69 -9.38
N LEU A 357 14.52 5.55 -9.50
CA LEU A 357 14.05 6.08 -10.79
C LEU A 357 14.66 7.45 -11.10
N SER A 358 14.76 8.33 -10.10
CA SER A 358 15.26 9.70 -10.28
C SER A 358 15.82 10.27 -8.99
N THR A 359 16.73 11.24 -9.09
CA THR A 359 17.27 12.04 -7.98
C THR A 359 16.64 13.43 -7.87
N SER A 360 15.80 13.82 -8.84
CA SER A 360 15.32 15.19 -9.00
C SER A 360 13.80 15.22 -9.19
N THR A 361 13.08 14.96 -8.11
CA THR A 361 11.61 15.01 -8.06
C THR A 361 11.13 15.74 -6.81
N VAL A 362 9.81 15.90 -6.70
CA VAL A 362 9.17 16.61 -5.61
C VAL A 362 8.50 15.65 -4.64
N GLU A 363 7.28 15.22 -4.91
CA GLU A 363 6.45 14.35 -4.07
C GLU A 363 5.22 13.93 -4.88
N GLY A 364 4.60 12.80 -4.52
CA GLY A 364 3.34 12.33 -5.08
C GLY A 364 3.56 11.63 -6.43
N PRO A 365 4.32 10.53 -6.48
CA PRO A 365 4.42 9.71 -7.68
C PRO A 365 3.09 9.00 -7.96
N GLY A 366 2.77 8.83 -9.25
CA GLY A 366 1.70 7.96 -9.72
C GLY A 366 2.27 6.90 -10.65
N ILE A 367 2.24 5.65 -10.23
CA ILE A 367 2.65 4.51 -11.04
C ILE A 367 1.60 4.26 -12.11
N VAL A 368 2.08 4.00 -13.33
CA VAL A 368 1.25 3.58 -14.45
C VAL A 368 0.84 2.12 -14.25
N SER A 369 -0.45 1.91 -14.05
CA SER A 369 -0.98 0.58 -13.74
C SER A 369 -2.13 0.18 -14.66
N ARG A 370 -2.45 -1.11 -14.64
CA ARG A 370 -3.72 -1.64 -15.16
C ARG A 370 -4.91 -1.08 -14.37
N PRO A 371 -6.16 -1.25 -14.87
CA PRO A 371 -7.34 -0.74 -14.17
C PRO A 371 -7.52 -1.24 -12.74
N ASP A 372 -7.04 -2.43 -12.41
CA ASP A 372 -7.04 -3.04 -11.07
C ASP A 372 -5.85 -2.63 -10.18
N LYS A 373 -4.99 -1.70 -10.64
CA LYS A 373 -3.72 -1.30 -9.99
C LYS A 373 -2.73 -2.45 -9.85
N HIS A 374 -2.65 -3.26 -10.90
CA HIS A 374 -1.55 -4.19 -11.11
C HIS A 374 -0.57 -3.67 -12.17
N SER A 375 0.64 -4.22 -12.19
CA SER A 375 1.67 -3.91 -13.18
C SER A 375 1.15 -4.09 -14.61
N VAL A 376 1.47 -3.13 -15.48
CA VAL A 376 1.24 -3.26 -16.93
C VAL A 376 2.21 -4.28 -17.56
N VAL A 377 1.77 -4.94 -18.62
CA VAL A 377 2.58 -5.90 -19.38
C VAL A 377 3.56 -5.16 -20.30
N SER A 378 4.79 -5.67 -20.45
CA SER A 378 5.77 -5.18 -21.44
C SER A 378 5.17 -5.13 -22.84
N SER A 379 5.54 -4.11 -23.62
CA SER A 379 5.17 -3.99 -25.03
C SER A 379 5.67 -5.16 -25.89
N THR A 380 6.73 -5.84 -25.44
CA THR A 380 7.26 -7.07 -26.07
C THR A 380 6.49 -8.33 -25.69
N GLY A 381 5.50 -8.21 -24.79
CA GLY A 381 4.71 -9.32 -24.27
C GLY A 381 5.49 -10.31 -23.41
N GLN A 382 6.72 -9.99 -23.03
CA GLN A 382 7.53 -10.85 -22.17
C GLN A 382 7.17 -10.63 -20.70
N CYS A 383 6.85 -11.71 -19.98
CA CYS A 383 6.46 -11.61 -18.57
C CYS A 383 7.64 -11.26 -17.62
N ARG A 384 8.89 -11.44 -18.08
CA ARG A 384 10.10 -11.20 -17.29
C ARG A 384 10.47 -9.72 -17.19
N ILE A 385 9.96 -8.90 -18.11
CA ILE A 385 10.25 -7.47 -18.18
C ILE A 385 9.02 -6.73 -17.66
N LEU A 386 9.22 -5.94 -16.61
CA LEU A 386 8.18 -5.15 -15.97
C LEU A 386 8.46 -3.67 -16.24
N PRO A 387 7.74 -3.04 -17.18
CA PRO A 387 7.88 -1.60 -17.40
C PRO A 387 7.32 -0.86 -16.18
N MET A 388 8.20 -0.18 -15.46
CA MET A 388 7.88 0.64 -14.30
C MET A 388 7.90 2.11 -14.71
N ASP A 389 6.76 2.61 -15.16
CA ASP A 389 6.58 4.01 -15.53
C ASP A 389 5.84 4.77 -14.42
N VAL A 390 6.28 5.99 -14.15
CA VAL A 390 5.75 6.87 -13.11
C VAL A 390 5.57 8.27 -13.67
N ILE A 391 4.44 8.90 -13.36
CA ILE A 391 4.28 10.35 -13.50
C ILE A 391 4.53 10.99 -12.13
N ASN A 392 5.43 11.96 -12.04
CA ASN A 392 5.72 12.65 -10.78
C ASN A 392 5.90 14.16 -10.99
N ALA A 393 5.61 14.97 -9.97
CA ALA A 393 5.93 16.38 -9.95
C ALA A 393 7.45 16.59 -9.92
N THR A 394 7.94 17.51 -10.75
CA THR A 394 9.38 17.76 -10.93
C THR A 394 9.78 19.20 -10.59
N ALA A 395 8.82 20.08 -10.32
CA ALA A 395 9.10 21.46 -9.93
C ALA A 395 8.18 21.93 -8.81
N ARG A 396 8.56 23.07 -8.19
CA ARG A 396 7.72 23.79 -7.22
C ARG A 396 7.46 25.20 -7.73
N ASN A 397 6.22 25.66 -7.62
CA ASN A 397 5.84 27.03 -7.96
C ASN A 397 6.25 28.02 -6.84
N PHE A 398 6.83 29.16 -7.20
CA PHE A 398 7.13 30.24 -6.25
C PHE A 398 5.96 31.23 -6.13
N PRO A 399 5.65 31.81 -4.94
CA PRO A 399 6.30 31.62 -3.62
C PRO A 399 5.70 30.49 -2.77
N ARG A 400 4.60 29.85 -3.21
CA ARG A 400 3.87 28.85 -2.42
C ARG A 400 4.60 27.51 -2.24
N MET A 401 5.68 27.29 -3.00
CA MET A 401 6.46 26.04 -3.05
C MET A 401 5.63 24.79 -3.36
N SER A 402 4.47 24.99 -4.00
CA SER A 402 3.52 23.92 -4.34
C SER A 402 4.06 23.05 -5.50
N PRO A 403 3.98 21.71 -5.41
CA PRO A 403 4.27 20.80 -6.51
C PRO A 403 3.63 21.22 -7.84
N THR A 404 4.38 21.09 -8.92
CA THR A 404 3.92 21.33 -10.29
C THR A 404 4.79 20.58 -11.28
N ASN A 405 4.48 20.72 -12.58
CA ASN A 405 5.18 20.11 -13.70
C ASN A 405 5.27 18.60 -13.55
N LEU A 406 4.17 17.92 -13.87
CA LEU A 406 4.15 16.46 -13.91
C LEU A 406 4.97 16.00 -15.12
N ALA A 407 5.91 15.09 -14.91
CA ALA A 407 6.77 14.52 -15.94
C ALA A 407 6.75 13.00 -15.87
N HIS A 408 6.97 12.36 -17.01
CA HIS A 408 7.09 10.92 -17.12
C HIS A 408 8.54 10.49 -16.86
N ILE A 409 8.70 9.51 -15.98
CA ILE A 409 9.97 8.87 -15.60
C ILE A 409 9.72 7.37 -15.60
N GLY A 410 10.55 6.59 -16.30
CA GLY A 410 10.34 5.16 -16.44
C GLY A 410 11.62 4.35 -16.45
N ILE A 411 11.50 3.07 -16.12
CA ILE A 411 12.57 2.08 -16.21
C ILE A 411 11.96 0.70 -16.43
N ASP A 412 12.66 -0.19 -17.11
CA ASP A 412 12.29 -1.60 -17.11
C ASP A 412 12.98 -2.30 -15.95
N VAL A 413 12.21 -3.09 -15.21
CA VAL A 413 12.69 -3.92 -14.10
C VAL A 413 12.56 -5.38 -14.51
N SER A 414 13.61 -6.16 -14.28
CA SER A 414 13.58 -7.62 -14.44
C SER A 414 14.20 -8.32 -13.25
N ALA A 415 13.47 -9.31 -12.72
CA ALA A 415 14.02 -10.34 -11.85
C ALA A 415 14.48 -11.53 -12.71
N GLU A 416 15.23 -12.47 -12.14
CA GLU A 416 15.57 -13.76 -12.78
C GLU A 416 14.33 -14.67 -12.88
N ILE A 417 13.26 -14.19 -13.50
CA ILE A 417 12.02 -14.92 -13.76
C ILE A 417 12.14 -15.64 -15.10
N ASN A 418 11.96 -16.96 -15.07
CA ASN A 418 11.65 -17.72 -16.26
C ASN A 418 10.13 -17.83 -16.40
N CYS A 419 9.57 -17.23 -17.47
CA CYS A 419 8.14 -17.27 -17.75
C CYS A 419 7.60 -18.70 -17.86
N GLU A 420 8.39 -19.64 -18.37
CA GLU A 420 7.99 -21.04 -18.54
C GLU A 420 7.88 -21.79 -17.21
N SER A 421 8.54 -21.32 -16.16
CA SER A 421 8.49 -21.92 -14.83
C SER A 421 7.39 -21.34 -13.92
N LEU A 422 6.73 -20.26 -14.35
CA LEU A 422 5.64 -19.67 -13.58
C LEU A 422 4.42 -20.59 -13.60
N LEU A 423 3.67 -20.58 -12.49
CA LEU A 423 2.40 -21.31 -12.41
C LEU A 423 1.43 -20.77 -13.48
N PRO A 424 0.60 -21.63 -14.11
CA PRO A 424 -0.40 -21.18 -15.09
C PRO A 424 -1.33 -20.09 -14.56
N SER A 425 -1.70 -20.15 -13.28
CA SER A 425 -2.50 -19.10 -12.62
C SER A 425 -1.75 -17.77 -12.52
N GLN A 426 -0.45 -17.80 -12.24
CA GLN A 426 0.37 -16.59 -12.16
C GLN A 426 0.56 -15.96 -13.55
N ILE A 427 0.82 -16.78 -14.58
CA ILE A 427 0.83 -16.33 -15.97
C ILE A 427 -0.52 -15.69 -16.33
N ALA A 428 -1.63 -16.34 -16.00
CA ALA A 428 -2.95 -15.78 -16.29
C ALA A 428 -3.17 -14.42 -15.61
N ASN A 429 -2.76 -14.27 -14.35
CA ASN A 429 -2.87 -13.02 -13.61
C ASN A 429 -2.06 -11.89 -14.25
N ILE A 430 -0.85 -12.16 -14.77
CA ILE A 430 -0.03 -11.16 -15.48
C ILE A 430 -0.78 -10.57 -16.67
N TYR A 431 -1.55 -11.40 -17.38
CA TYR A 431 -2.28 -11.00 -18.59
C TYR A 431 -3.77 -10.71 -18.34
N GLU A 432 -4.25 -10.75 -17.09
CA GLU A 432 -5.66 -10.52 -16.76
C GLU A 432 -6.13 -9.16 -17.32
N GLY A 433 -7.29 -9.16 -17.99
CA GLY A 433 -7.85 -7.97 -18.64
C GLY A 433 -7.23 -7.60 -19.99
N TYR A 434 -6.20 -8.32 -20.47
CA TYR A 434 -5.61 -8.07 -21.79
C TYR A 434 -6.26 -8.89 -22.91
N GLY A 435 -6.24 -8.29 -24.09
CA GLY A 435 -6.46 -8.95 -25.36
C GLY A 435 -5.15 -9.55 -25.88
N ILE A 436 -5.08 -10.86 -26.02
CA ILE A 436 -3.89 -11.57 -26.45
C ILE A 436 -3.95 -11.88 -27.95
N LYS A 437 -2.87 -11.51 -28.64
CA LYS A 437 -2.57 -11.90 -30.02
C LYS A 437 -1.36 -12.83 -30.01
N ALA A 438 -1.48 -13.99 -30.64
CA ALA A 438 -0.36 -14.90 -30.85
C ALA A 438 -0.43 -15.48 -32.26
N ALA A 439 0.72 -15.67 -32.90
CA ALA A 439 0.79 -16.11 -34.29
C ALA A 439 0.11 -17.48 -34.48
N GLY A 440 -0.82 -17.57 -35.44
CA GLY A 440 -1.56 -18.80 -35.75
C GLY A 440 -2.60 -19.23 -34.71
N LEU A 441 -2.87 -18.41 -33.69
CA LEU A 441 -3.76 -18.75 -32.58
C LEU A 441 -4.98 -17.82 -32.49
N PRO A 442 -6.11 -18.28 -31.91
CA PRO A 442 -7.31 -17.46 -31.76
C PRO A 442 -7.07 -16.21 -30.91
N LEU A 443 -7.68 -15.10 -31.31
CA LEU A 443 -7.70 -13.88 -30.52
C LEU A 443 -8.40 -14.16 -29.18
N THR A 444 -7.81 -13.68 -28.09
CA THR A 444 -8.20 -14.07 -26.74
C THR A 444 -8.36 -12.86 -25.83
N PHE A 445 -9.31 -12.90 -24.91
CA PHE A 445 -9.38 -12.02 -23.74
C PHE A 445 -9.09 -12.85 -22.50
N VAL A 446 -8.16 -12.40 -21.64
CA VAL A 446 -7.89 -13.10 -20.38
C VAL A 446 -8.83 -12.58 -19.31
N VAL A 447 -9.60 -13.49 -18.72
CA VAL A 447 -10.58 -13.16 -17.70
C VAL A 447 -10.70 -14.30 -16.69
N SER A 448 -10.71 -13.94 -15.41
CA SER A 448 -10.82 -14.87 -14.28
C SER A 448 -9.75 -15.96 -14.34
N GLY A 449 -8.52 -15.59 -14.70
CA GLY A 449 -7.38 -16.50 -14.79
C GLY A 449 -7.48 -17.50 -15.96
N THR A 450 -8.31 -17.23 -16.96
CA THR A 450 -8.48 -18.10 -18.12
C THR A 450 -8.55 -17.34 -19.45
N ARG A 451 -8.20 -18.01 -20.55
CA ARG A 451 -8.42 -17.49 -21.90
C ARG A 451 -9.87 -17.67 -22.35
N PHE A 452 -10.54 -16.56 -22.64
CA PHE A 452 -11.79 -16.47 -23.37
C PHE A 452 -11.49 -16.18 -24.85
N GLN A 453 -11.54 -17.21 -25.67
CA GLN A 453 -11.13 -17.15 -27.08
C GLN A 453 -12.31 -16.72 -27.95
N ALA A 454 -12.09 -15.93 -28.98
CA ALA A 454 -13.12 -15.55 -29.94
C ALA A 454 -12.62 -15.66 -31.38
N GLU A 455 -13.53 -16.05 -32.28
CA GLU A 455 -13.25 -16.13 -33.72
C GLU A 455 -13.19 -14.74 -34.39
N SER A 456 -13.68 -13.69 -33.72
CA SER A 456 -13.73 -12.33 -34.27
C SER A 456 -13.33 -11.28 -33.24
N ILE A 457 -12.50 -10.33 -33.70
CA ILE A 457 -12.18 -9.12 -32.94
C ILE A 457 -13.42 -8.29 -32.62
N ARG A 458 -14.48 -8.37 -33.43
CA ARG A 458 -15.73 -7.63 -33.20
C ARG A 458 -16.39 -7.99 -31.87
N SER A 459 -16.23 -9.24 -31.43
CA SER A 459 -16.81 -9.72 -30.17
C SER A 459 -15.99 -9.30 -28.95
N ILE A 460 -14.67 -9.14 -29.07
CA ILE A 460 -13.80 -8.90 -27.89
C ILE A 460 -13.24 -7.48 -27.78
N GLN A 461 -13.30 -6.67 -28.84
CA GLN A 461 -12.84 -5.26 -28.82
C GLN A 461 -13.61 -4.38 -27.82
N PHE A 462 -14.70 -4.88 -27.26
CA PHE A 462 -15.49 -4.24 -26.20
C PHE A 462 -15.20 -4.82 -24.82
N LEU A 463 -14.43 -5.90 -24.69
CA LEU A 463 -14.02 -6.44 -23.40
C LEU A 463 -12.73 -5.78 -22.90
N THR A 464 -11.86 -5.39 -23.84
CA THR A 464 -10.61 -4.70 -23.55
C THR A 464 -10.20 -3.82 -24.72
N LYS A 465 -9.48 -2.75 -24.39
CA LYS A 465 -8.75 -1.92 -25.36
C LYS A 465 -7.24 -2.17 -25.31
N ASN A 466 -6.77 -2.93 -24.31
CA ASN A 466 -5.37 -3.22 -24.10
C ASN A 466 -5.03 -4.54 -24.79
N PHE A 467 -4.38 -4.47 -25.95
CA PHE A 467 -3.91 -5.65 -26.67
C PHE A 467 -2.40 -5.80 -26.56
N VAL A 468 -1.94 -7.03 -26.39
CA VAL A 468 -0.52 -7.36 -26.37
C VAL A 468 -0.26 -8.59 -27.24
N GLU A 469 0.89 -8.58 -27.93
CA GLU A 469 1.37 -9.72 -28.68
C GLU A 469 2.23 -10.59 -27.78
N VAL A 470 2.00 -11.91 -27.79
CA VAL A 470 2.76 -12.88 -27.00
C VAL A 470 3.15 -14.07 -27.86
N THR A 471 4.11 -14.86 -27.39
CA THR A 471 4.48 -16.10 -28.07
C THR A 471 3.40 -17.18 -27.91
N PRO A 472 3.33 -18.18 -28.81
CA PRO A 472 2.44 -19.33 -28.65
C PRO A 472 2.60 -20.04 -27.30
N GLU A 473 3.82 -20.12 -26.76
CA GLU A 473 4.12 -20.76 -25.47
C GLU A 473 3.41 -20.05 -24.33
N ILE A 474 3.50 -18.71 -24.26
CA ILE A 474 2.80 -17.90 -23.26
C ILE A 474 1.28 -18.05 -23.42
N PHE A 475 0.78 -18.04 -24.65
CA PHE A 475 -0.65 -18.25 -24.92
C PHE A 475 -1.14 -19.60 -24.41
N HIS A 476 -0.34 -20.66 -24.55
CA HIS A 476 -0.67 -22.00 -24.08
C HIS A 476 -0.49 -22.18 -22.57
N ALA A 477 0.36 -21.37 -21.94
CA ALA A 477 0.51 -21.34 -20.49
C ALA A 477 -0.70 -20.70 -19.77
N ILE A 478 -1.45 -19.81 -20.45
CA ILE A 478 -2.72 -19.28 -19.92
C ILE A 478 -3.79 -20.39 -19.95
N PRO A 479 -4.40 -20.76 -18.81
CA PRO A 479 -5.40 -21.83 -18.74
C PRO A 479 -6.60 -21.60 -19.65
N TYR A 480 -7.05 -22.64 -20.36
CA TYR A 480 -8.23 -22.58 -21.22
C TYR A 480 -9.52 -22.37 -20.42
N GLY A 481 -10.32 -21.36 -20.81
CA GLY A 481 -11.66 -21.12 -20.25
C GLY A 481 -12.76 -21.55 -21.20
N ALA A 482 -12.88 -20.86 -22.34
CA ALA A 482 -13.92 -21.11 -23.32
C ALA A 482 -13.56 -20.55 -24.71
N SER A 483 -14.24 -21.04 -25.73
CA SER A 483 -14.23 -20.45 -27.08
C SER A 483 -15.63 -19.96 -27.45
N LEU A 484 -15.72 -18.69 -27.82
CA LEU A 484 -16.92 -18.05 -28.34
C LEU A 484 -16.98 -18.22 -29.86
N LYS A 485 -17.83 -19.14 -30.30
CA LYS A 485 -18.19 -19.32 -31.71
C LYS A 485 -19.27 -18.32 -32.11
N VAL A 486 -19.28 -17.93 -33.40
CA VAL A 486 -20.37 -17.13 -33.95
C VAL A 486 -21.71 -17.82 -33.72
N GLY A 487 -22.71 -17.09 -33.23
CA GLY A 487 -24.04 -17.64 -32.94
C GLY A 487 -24.10 -18.52 -31.70
N ALA A 488 -23.11 -18.47 -30.80
CA ALA A 488 -23.12 -19.20 -29.54
C ALA A 488 -24.42 -18.99 -28.74
N PRO A 489 -24.93 -20.03 -28.04
CA PRO A 489 -26.18 -19.93 -27.31
C PRO A 489 -26.08 -18.91 -26.17
N VAL A 490 -27.13 -18.11 -26.01
CA VAL A 490 -27.28 -17.13 -24.94
C VAL A 490 -28.59 -17.40 -24.22
N ILE A 491 -28.53 -17.46 -22.90
CA ILE A 491 -29.70 -17.60 -22.03
C ILE A 491 -29.94 -16.29 -21.29
N GLY A 492 -31.20 -15.99 -21.01
CA GLY A 492 -31.60 -14.85 -20.19
C GLY A 492 -32.81 -15.18 -19.33
N THR A 493 -32.93 -14.50 -18.20
CA THR A 493 -34.12 -14.51 -17.34
C THR A 493 -34.38 -13.09 -16.84
N THR A 494 -35.61 -12.79 -16.45
CA THR A 494 -35.99 -11.46 -15.96
C THR A 494 -35.20 -11.11 -14.71
N GLY A 495 -34.63 -9.90 -14.67
CA GLY A 495 -33.87 -9.40 -13.51
C GLY A 495 -32.42 -9.88 -13.41
N GLN A 496 -31.96 -10.73 -14.33
CA GLN A 496 -30.56 -11.17 -14.39
C GLN A 496 -29.90 -10.78 -15.72
N PRO A 497 -28.57 -10.57 -15.75
CA PRO A 497 -27.85 -10.33 -17.00
C PRO A 497 -28.03 -11.52 -17.96
N ALA A 498 -28.07 -11.25 -19.26
CA ALA A 498 -27.96 -12.31 -20.26
C ALA A 498 -26.57 -12.97 -20.16
N ALA A 499 -26.47 -14.25 -20.49
CA ALA A 499 -25.21 -14.99 -20.39
C ALA A 499 -24.98 -15.93 -21.58
N PHE A 500 -23.76 -15.95 -22.11
CA PHE A 500 -23.35 -17.00 -23.04
C PHE A 500 -23.29 -18.34 -22.30
N LEU A 501 -23.87 -19.39 -22.88
CA LEU A 501 -23.78 -20.74 -22.32
C LEU A 501 -22.65 -21.49 -23.04
N LEU A 502 -21.47 -21.53 -22.43
CA LEU A 502 -20.27 -22.11 -23.01
C LEU A 502 -19.71 -23.18 -22.07
N ASN A 503 -19.42 -24.37 -22.59
CA ASN A 503 -18.89 -25.50 -21.81
C ASN A 503 -19.73 -25.80 -20.55
N SER A 504 -21.06 -25.77 -20.69
CA SER A 504 -22.03 -25.98 -19.60
C SER A 504 -21.96 -24.96 -18.45
N ALA A 505 -21.32 -23.81 -18.66
CA ALA A 505 -21.26 -22.72 -17.70
C ALA A 505 -21.82 -21.43 -18.31
N LYS A 506 -22.47 -20.60 -17.50
CA LYS A 506 -22.98 -19.30 -17.92
C LYS A 506 -21.90 -18.23 -17.74
N TRP A 507 -21.67 -17.45 -18.79
CA TRP A 507 -20.78 -16.28 -18.83
C TRP A 507 -21.63 -15.02 -18.94
N PRO A 508 -21.99 -14.38 -17.81
CA PRO A 508 -22.84 -13.20 -17.81
C PRO A 508 -22.20 -12.05 -18.58
N VAL A 509 -22.99 -11.22 -19.23
CA VAL A 509 -22.51 -10.01 -19.91
C VAL A 509 -23.24 -8.78 -19.37
N ASN A 510 -22.53 -7.69 -19.13
CA ASN A 510 -23.14 -6.44 -18.63
C ASN A 510 -23.77 -5.58 -19.74
N GLY A 511 -23.76 -6.04 -20.99
CA GLY A 511 -24.40 -5.34 -22.11
C GLY A 511 -24.61 -6.23 -23.34
N ILE A 512 -25.67 -5.94 -24.10
CA ILE A 512 -26.12 -6.76 -25.23
C ILE A 512 -25.25 -6.64 -26.49
N LYS A 513 -24.28 -5.72 -26.50
CA LYS A 513 -23.49 -5.42 -27.71
C LYS A 513 -22.66 -6.62 -28.16
N ILE A 514 -21.99 -7.30 -27.23
CA ILE A 514 -21.21 -8.51 -27.53
C ILE A 514 -22.09 -9.64 -28.06
N ILE A 515 -23.33 -9.79 -27.55
CA ILE A 515 -24.30 -10.78 -28.04
C ILE A 515 -24.67 -10.48 -29.49
N ARG A 516 -25.00 -9.22 -29.80
CA ARG A 516 -25.36 -8.77 -31.15
C ARG A 516 -24.21 -8.95 -32.13
N ASP A 517 -23.00 -8.52 -31.76
CA ASP A 517 -21.83 -8.56 -32.64
C ASP A 517 -21.35 -10.00 -32.87
N ASN A 518 -21.61 -10.91 -31.91
CA ASN A 518 -21.43 -12.35 -32.08
C ASN A 518 -22.52 -13.03 -32.92
N LYS A 519 -23.57 -12.29 -33.33
CA LYS A 519 -24.76 -12.83 -34.02
C LYS A 519 -25.51 -13.90 -33.21
N SER A 520 -25.44 -13.81 -31.89
CA SER A 520 -26.15 -14.71 -30.98
C SER A 520 -27.57 -14.19 -30.71
N SER A 521 -28.49 -15.12 -30.41
CA SER A 521 -29.88 -14.80 -30.01
C SER A 521 -30.13 -15.23 -28.58
N ILE A 522 -30.85 -14.40 -27.81
CA ILE A 522 -31.18 -14.67 -26.41
C ILE A 522 -32.39 -15.59 -26.34
N LYS A 523 -32.23 -16.76 -25.72
CA LYS A 523 -33.33 -17.63 -25.32
C LYS A 523 -33.74 -17.29 -23.88
N MET A 524 -34.99 -16.89 -23.69
CA MET A 524 -35.53 -16.71 -22.34
C MET A 524 -35.81 -18.07 -21.70
N VAL A 525 -35.35 -18.26 -20.46
CA VAL A 525 -35.50 -19.50 -19.69
C VAL A 525 -36.05 -19.19 -18.29
N PRO A 526 -36.71 -20.14 -17.60
CA PRO A 526 -37.08 -19.99 -16.20
C PRO A 526 -35.85 -19.72 -15.32
N SER A 527 -36.02 -18.95 -14.23
CA SER A 527 -34.91 -18.65 -13.31
C SER A 527 -34.25 -19.91 -12.74
N SER A 528 -35.03 -20.97 -12.46
CA SER A 528 -34.50 -22.26 -12.01
C SER A 528 -33.55 -22.92 -13.01
N GLU A 529 -33.81 -22.78 -14.33
CA GLU A 529 -32.91 -23.27 -15.37
C GLU A 529 -31.66 -22.37 -15.45
N TYR A 530 -31.84 -21.05 -15.43
CA TYR A 530 -30.71 -20.11 -15.43
C TYR A 530 -29.76 -20.35 -14.25
N ASP A 531 -30.30 -20.56 -13.05
CA ASP A 531 -29.55 -20.76 -11.81
C ASP A 531 -28.94 -22.16 -11.69
N SER A 532 -29.39 -23.14 -12.50
CA SER A 532 -28.80 -24.49 -12.54
C SER A 532 -27.39 -24.53 -13.16
N TYR A 533 -27.00 -23.53 -13.95
CA TYR A 533 -25.70 -23.46 -14.59
C TYR A 533 -24.65 -22.80 -13.68
N PRO A 534 -23.43 -23.38 -13.57
CA PRO A 534 -22.30 -22.73 -12.92
C PRO A 534 -22.01 -21.36 -13.52
N THR A 535 -21.85 -20.35 -12.67
CA THR A 535 -21.55 -18.97 -13.09
C THR A 535 -20.06 -18.77 -13.25
N LYS A 536 -19.63 -18.31 -14.42
CA LYS A 536 -18.29 -17.76 -14.66
C LYS A 536 -18.27 -16.26 -14.40
N TYR A 537 -17.06 -15.72 -14.31
CA TYR A 537 -16.88 -14.29 -14.11
C TYR A 537 -17.55 -13.48 -15.23
N PRO A 538 -18.28 -12.40 -14.91
CA PRO A 538 -18.96 -11.61 -15.92
C PRO A 538 -18.00 -10.96 -16.93
N LEU A 539 -18.41 -10.93 -18.17
CA LEU A 539 -17.76 -10.20 -19.24
C LEU A 539 -18.23 -8.74 -19.20
N TYR A 540 -17.39 -7.88 -18.65
CA TYR A 540 -17.65 -6.44 -18.55
C TYR A 540 -17.22 -5.72 -19.82
N LEU A 541 -18.16 -5.09 -20.50
CA LEU A 541 -17.88 -4.24 -21.63
C LEU A 541 -17.24 -2.93 -21.17
N VAL A 542 -16.07 -2.61 -21.73
CA VAL A 542 -15.44 -1.29 -21.65
C VAL A 542 -16.12 -0.33 -22.63
N LYS A 543 -16.49 0.85 -22.13
CA LYS A 543 -17.15 1.90 -22.92
C LYS A 543 -16.15 2.67 -23.77
#